data_AF-A0A1E4K2A3-F1
#
_entry.id   AF-A0A1E4K2A3-F1
#
_cell.length_a   1.000
_cell.length_b   1.000
_cell.length_c   1.000
_cell.angle_alpha   90.00
_cell.angle_beta   90.00
_cell.angle_gamma   90.00
#
_symmetry.space_group_name_H-M   'P 1'
#
loop_
_entity.id
_entity.type
_entity.pdbx_description
1 polymer ?
#
loop_
_entity_poly.entity_id
_entity_poly.type
_entity_poly.pdbx_seq_one_letter_code
_entity_poly.pdbx_strand_id
1 'polypeptide(L)'
;MPLPPLTAHDLQPLPGVTAEEPRTGTIRRVFDSVTRAVVEPIADIKASMPPVLGAGVQLAKFVLWLAVLSIVALLAYLYRMDSTIGTDLEAAYKPAISQSQFGLQLEVVGRIDRLWSDLAAAKAAQTPSWSPDSLQNAKSTMALLERLSALTESQRETLNACIPLPSGTEREATLQACVDTMATLRRAAFQATGSTAAQTAGELADRVNAQRKSLHDFWLQAAQLILLNLLLPLLTALLGYVFGTQQVSTKAE
;
A
#
# COMPACT_ATOMS: atom_id res chain seq x y z
N MET A 1 -5.42 -35.52 22.76
CA MET A 1 -4.63 -34.54 23.53
C MET A 1 -5.06 -33.14 23.08
N PRO A 2 -5.70 -32.33 23.93
CA PRO A 2 -6.15 -30.99 23.56
C PRO A 2 -4.96 -30.02 23.48
N LEU A 3 -4.92 -29.21 22.42
CA LEU A 3 -3.95 -28.13 22.26
C LEU A 3 -4.28 -26.98 23.24
N PRO A 4 -3.28 -26.36 23.88
CA PRO A 4 -3.50 -25.26 24.80
C PRO A 4 -4.01 -24.00 24.06
N PRO A 5 -4.78 -23.13 24.73
CA PRO A 5 -5.25 -21.87 24.16
C PRO A 5 -4.08 -20.90 23.92
N LEU A 6 -3.97 -20.37 22.70
CA LEU A 6 -3.06 -19.27 22.38
C LEU A 6 -3.51 -18.02 23.14
N THR A 7 -2.70 -17.58 24.10
CA THR A 7 -2.86 -16.31 24.81
C THR A 7 -2.31 -15.18 23.95
N ALA A 8 -2.95 -14.00 24.02
CA ALA A 8 -2.58 -12.79 23.26
C ALA A 8 -1.19 -12.20 23.61
N HIS A 9 -0.38 -12.92 24.38
CA HIS A 9 0.99 -12.54 24.76
C HIS A 9 2.08 -13.12 23.84
N ASP A 10 1.74 -14.03 22.92
CA ASP A 10 2.72 -14.64 22.00
C ASP A 10 2.88 -13.90 20.66
N LEU A 11 2.19 -12.78 20.45
CA LEU A 11 2.44 -11.89 19.32
C LEU A 11 3.56 -10.91 19.69
N GLN A 12 4.80 -11.41 19.79
CA GLN A 12 5.95 -10.52 19.78
C GLN A 12 6.00 -9.79 18.43
N PRO A 13 6.06 -8.45 18.41
CA PRO A 13 6.27 -7.72 17.18
C PRO A 13 7.61 -8.14 16.57
N LEU A 14 7.59 -8.51 15.29
CA LEU A 14 8.77 -8.83 14.51
C LEU A 14 9.84 -7.73 14.72
N PRO A 15 11.04 -8.07 15.24
CA PRO A 15 12.12 -7.11 15.37
C PRO A 15 12.60 -6.73 13.96
N GLY A 16 12.17 -5.56 13.47
CA GLY A 16 12.60 -5.05 12.17
C GLY A 16 11.64 -4.09 11.47
N VAL A 17 10.39 -3.95 11.92
CA VAL A 17 9.47 -2.93 11.35
C VAL A 17 9.49 -1.68 12.22
N THR A 18 10.58 -0.92 12.12
CA THR A 18 10.57 0.48 12.54
C THR A 18 9.55 1.22 11.68
N ALA A 19 8.60 1.91 12.32
CA ALA A 19 7.65 2.79 11.67
C ALA A 19 8.39 3.66 10.63
N GLU A 20 8.00 3.54 9.36
CA GLU A 20 8.55 4.34 8.26
C GLU A 20 8.21 5.81 8.57
N GLU A 21 9.19 6.54 9.08
CA GLU A 21 9.14 7.98 9.25
C GLU A 21 8.76 8.60 7.89
N PRO A 22 7.81 9.55 7.83
CA PRO A 22 7.34 10.09 6.57
C PRO A 22 8.52 10.67 5.76
N ARG A 23 8.82 10.02 4.63
CA ARG A 23 9.86 10.31 3.64
C ARG A 23 9.78 11.71 3.00
N THR A 24 8.90 12.59 3.47
CA THR A 24 8.82 14.00 3.07
C THR A 24 10.03 14.81 3.53
N GLY A 25 10.72 14.39 4.60
CA GLY A 25 11.91 15.08 5.11
C GLY A 25 13.14 14.98 4.19
N THR A 26 13.30 13.86 3.48
CA THR A 26 14.49 13.58 2.66
C THR A 26 14.52 14.43 1.39
N ILE A 27 13.37 14.62 0.75
CA ILE A 27 13.26 15.40 -0.51
C ILE A 27 13.58 16.88 -0.25
N ARG A 28 13.12 17.44 0.88
CA ARG A 28 13.37 18.84 1.24
C ARG A 28 14.85 19.13 1.52
N ARG A 29 15.56 18.20 2.18
CA ARG A 29 17.01 18.33 2.44
C ARG A 29 17.84 18.25 1.16
N VAL A 30 17.47 17.36 0.23
CA VAL A 30 18.15 17.28 -1.07
C VAL A 30 17.90 18.55 -1.88
N PHE A 31 16.67 19.07 -1.89
CA PHE A 31 16.35 20.31 -2.59
C PHE A 31 17.15 21.51 -2.03
N ASP A 32 17.15 21.71 -0.70
CA ASP A 32 17.91 22.80 -0.06
C ASP A 32 19.42 22.71 -0.28
N SER A 33 19.96 21.49 -0.38
CA SER A 33 21.38 21.27 -0.70
C SER A 33 21.71 21.65 -2.14
N VAL A 34 20.81 21.35 -3.09
CA VAL A 34 21.01 21.69 -4.51
C VAL A 34 20.84 23.20 -4.74
N THR A 35 19.84 23.86 -4.14
CA THR A 35 19.68 25.31 -4.27
C THR A 35 20.88 26.07 -3.70
N ARG A 36 21.41 25.65 -2.55
CA ARG A 36 22.57 26.32 -1.94
C ARG A 36 23.85 26.13 -2.75
N ALA A 37 24.08 24.93 -3.27
CA ALA A 37 25.26 24.63 -4.09
C ALA A 37 25.27 25.34 -5.46
N VAL A 38 24.10 25.64 -6.03
CA VAL A 38 23.99 26.23 -7.38
C VAL A 38 23.86 27.76 -7.36
N VAL A 39 23.24 28.35 -6.32
CA VAL A 39 22.87 29.77 -6.32
C VAL A 39 23.94 30.69 -5.73
N GLU A 40 24.72 30.25 -4.73
CA GLU A 40 25.69 31.11 -4.04
C GLU A 40 26.94 31.54 -4.86
N PRO A 41 27.51 30.75 -5.81
CA PRO A 41 28.74 31.17 -6.49
C PRO A 41 28.55 32.20 -7.62
N ILE A 42 27.31 32.58 -7.97
CA ILE A 42 27.03 33.42 -9.16
C ILE A 42 27.08 34.93 -8.84
N ALA A 43 26.97 35.32 -7.57
CA ALA A 43 26.84 36.72 -7.18
C ALA A 43 28.15 37.54 -7.29
N ASP A 44 29.31 36.88 -7.20
CA ASP A 44 30.59 37.60 -7.00
C ASP A 44 31.44 37.82 -8.26
N ILE A 45 31.05 37.24 -9.41
CA ILE A 45 31.84 37.29 -10.67
C ILE A 45 31.35 38.41 -11.62
N LYS A 46 30.93 39.56 -11.08
CA LYS A 46 30.36 40.66 -11.90
C LYS A 46 31.32 41.83 -12.14
N ALA A 47 32.50 41.86 -11.52
CA ALA A 47 33.26 43.10 -11.40
C ALA A 47 34.34 43.37 -12.48
N SER A 48 34.76 42.42 -13.33
CA SER A 48 35.87 42.71 -14.27
C SER A 48 35.99 41.70 -15.43
N MET A 49 35.15 41.79 -16.47
CA MET A 49 35.42 41.06 -17.73
C MET A 49 35.15 41.90 -18.99
N PRO A 50 35.98 41.79 -20.06
CA PRO A 50 35.77 42.46 -21.35
C PRO A 50 34.47 42.02 -22.06
N PRO A 51 33.87 42.88 -22.90
CA PRO A 51 32.53 42.67 -23.47
C PRO A 51 32.36 41.42 -24.34
N VAL A 52 33.43 40.86 -24.90
CA VAL A 52 33.38 39.69 -25.78
C VAL A 52 33.29 38.36 -25.01
N LEU A 53 33.81 38.32 -23.78
CA LEU A 53 33.68 37.17 -22.85
C LEU A 53 32.28 37.07 -22.23
N GLY A 54 31.50 38.17 -22.27
CA GLY A 54 30.15 38.22 -21.71
C GLY A 54 29.12 37.37 -22.46
N ALA A 55 29.29 37.16 -23.77
CA ALA A 55 28.33 36.42 -24.60
C ALA A 55 28.26 34.92 -24.23
N GLY A 56 29.41 34.28 -23.99
CA GLY A 56 29.47 32.88 -23.56
C GLY A 56 28.87 32.66 -22.16
N VAL A 57 29.11 33.59 -21.23
CA VAL A 57 28.55 33.55 -19.87
C VAL A 57 27.04 33.73 -19.89
N GLN A 58 26.50 34.61 -20.76
CA GLN A 58 25.06 34.77 -20.92
C GLN A 58 24.39 33.50 -21.49
N LEU A 59 25.01 32.87 -22.49
CA LEU A 59 24.50 31.61 -23.04
C LEU A 59 24.49 30.50 -21.98
N ALA A 60 25.57 30.35 -21.22
CA ALA A 60 25.66 29.37 -20.14
C ALA A 60 24.59 29.59 -19.05
N LYS A 61 24.36 30.86 -18.66
CA LYS A 61 23.27 31.22 -17.72
C LYS A 61 21.90 30.84 -18.26
N PHE A 62 21.64 31.09 -19.55
CA PHE A 62 20.38 30.74 -20.18
C PHE A 62 20.15 29.22 -20.20
N VAL A 63 21.17 28.44 -20.62
CA VAL A 63 21.10 26.97 -20.64
C VAL A 63 20.91 26.41 -19.24
N LEU A 64 21.62 26.94 -18.23
CA LEU A 64 21.45 26.53 -16.84
C LEU A 64 20.02 26.78 -16.34
N TRP A 65 19.46 27.95 -16.67
CA TRP A 65 18.10 28.30 -16.29
C TRP A 65 17.06 27.37 -16.94
N LEU A 66 17.26 27.03 -18.21
CA LEU A 66 16.41 26.10 -18.95
C LEU A 66 16.50 24.67 -18.38
N ALA A 67 17.69 24.24 -17.96
CA ALA A 67 17.89 22.96 -17.27
C ALA A 67 17.19 22.91 -15.91
N VAL A 68 17.32 23.96 -15.09
CA VAL A 68 16.62 24.07 -13.80
C VAL A 68 15.10 24.04 -14.00
N LEU A 69 14.59 24.77 -14.99
CA LEU A 69 13.15 24.78 -15.29
C LEU A 69 12.66 23.39 -15.74
N SER A 70 13.46 22.67 -16.54
CA SER A 70 13.17 21.30 -16.92
C SER A 70 13.10 20.36 -15.71
N ILE A 71 14.07 20.44 -14.78
CA ILE A 71 14.08 19.64 -13.55
C ILE A 71 12.86 19.95 -12.67
N VAL A 72 12.52 21.22 -12.49
CA VAL A 72 11.34 21.62 -11.71
C VAL A 72 10.05 21.12 -12.34
N ALA A 73 9.90 21.24 -13.66
CA ALA A 73 8.74 20.70 -14.38
C ALA A 73 8.62 19.18 -14.23
N LEU A 74 9.75 18.47 -14.25
CA LEU A 74 9.83 17.04 -14.08
C LEU A 74 9.45 16.59 -12.66
N LEU A 75 9.93 17.29 -11.63
CA LEU A 75 9.55 17.07 -10.24
C LEU A 75 8.05 17.33 -10.01
N ALA A 76 7.51 18.39 -10.61
CA ALA A 76 6.08 18.69 -10.55
C ALA A 76 5.23 17.60 -11.23
N TYR A 77 5.70 17.07 -12.36
CA TYR A 77 5.06 15.95 -13.04
C TYR A 77 5.06 14.68 -12.18
N LEU A 78 6.20 14.33 -11.58
CA LEU A 78 6.32 13.19 -10.66
C LEU A 78 5.39 13.33 -9.45
N TYR A 79 5.38 14.51 -8.83
CA TYR A 79 4.49 14.81 -7.71
C TYR A 79 3.02 14.68 -8.10
N ARG A 80 2.65 15.18 -9.29
CA ARG A 80 1.29 15.05 -9.82
C ARG A 80 0.93 13.59 -10.06
N MET A 81 1.80 12.81 -10.68
CA MET A 81 1.59 11.39 -10.95
C MET A 81 1.39 10.60 -9.65
N ASP A 82 2.25 10.81 -8.66
CA ASP A 82 2.16 10.15 -7.35
C ASP A 82 0.85 10.50 -6.62
N SER A 83 0.46 11.78 -6.67
CA SER A 83 -0.81 12.25 -6.12
C SER A 83 -2.04 11.65 -6.82
N THR A 84 -2.04 11.60 -8.16
CA THR A 84 -3.15 11.00 -8.91
C THR A 84 -3.22 9.49 -8.73
N ILE A 85 -2.08 8.81 -8.63
CA ILE A 85 -2.00 7.38 -8.35
C ILE A 85 -2.58 7.10 -6.96
N GLY A 86 -2.28 7.92 -5.95
CA GLY A 86 -2.87 7.79 -4.62
C GLY A 86 -4.41 7.87 -4.64
N THR A 87 -4.98 8.82 -5.39
CA THR A 87 -6.44 8.99 -5.48
C THR A 87 -7.11 7.89 -6.31
N ASP A 88 -6.49 7.45 -7.40
CA ASP A 88 -7.02 6.37 -8.25
C ASP A 88 -6.89 5.01 -7.55
N LEU A 89 -5.81 4.81 -6.77
CA LEU A 89 -5.68 3.63 -5.91
C LEU A 89 -6.79 3.62 -4.87
N GLU A 90 -7.09 4.71 -4.18
CA GLU A 90 -8.19 4.73 -3.21
C GLU A 90 -9.55 4.45 -3.89
N ALA A 91 -9.80 5.05 -5.05
CA ALA A 91 -11.02 4.84 -5.82
C ALA A 91 -11.15 3.42 -6.40
N ALA A 92 -10.03 2.75 -6.71
CA ALA A 92 -10.00 1.35 -7.18
C ALA A 92 -9.97 0.34 -6.02
N TYR A 93 -9.30 0.66 -4.91
CA TYR A 93 -9.23 -0.16 -3.71
C TYR A 93 -10.54 -0.21 -2.96
N LYS A 94 -11.31 0.88 -2.90
CA LYS A 94 -12.58 0.92 -2.17
C LYS A 94 -13.59 -0.10 -2.71
N PRO A 95 -13.87 -0.17 -4.04
CA PRO A 95 -14.68 -1.23 -4.61
C PRO A 95 -13.97 -2.58 -4.60
N ALA A 96 -12.65 -2.65 -4.80
CA ALA A 96 -11.94 -3.93 -4.71
C ALA A 96 -12.01 -4.53 -3.30
N ILE A 97 -11.96 -3.75 -2.22
CA ILE A 97 -12.10 -4.24 -0.85
C ILE A 97 -13.57 -4.51 -0.52
N SER A 98 -14.50 -3.63 -0.92
CA SER A 98 -15.94 -3.84 -0.64
C SER A 98 -16.57 -4.96 -1.47
N GLN A 99 -16.02 -5.23 -2.64
CA GLN A 99 -16.47 -6.25 -3.59
C GLN A 99 -15.56 -7.48 -3.60
N SER A 100 -14.35 -7.39 -3.04
CA SER A 100 -13.57 -8.58 -2.73
C SER A 100 -14.37 -9.40 -1.75
N GLN A 101 -14.55 -10.66 -2.13
CA GLN A 101 -15.09 -11.70 -1.27
C GLN A 101 -14.44 -11.71 0.13
N PHE A 102 -13.26 -11.11 0.29
CA PHE A 102 -12.55 -10.95 1.54
C PHE A 102 -13.35 -10.20 2.63
N GLY A 103 -13.99 -9.07 2.32
CA GLY A 103 -14.79 -8.32 3.29
C GLY A 103 -16.01 -9.11 3.75
N LEU A 104 -16.71 -9.73 2.79
CA LEU A 104 -17.85 -10.60 3.06
C LEU A 104 -17.43 -11.86 3.85
N GLN A 105 -16.28 -12.45 3.53
CA GLN A 105 -15.77 -13.64 4.22
C GLN A 105 -15.33 -13.33 5.65
N LEU A 106 -14.67 -12.19 5.89
CA LEU A 106 -14.35 -11.73 7.25
C LEU A 106 -15.60 -11.46 8.07
N GLU A 107 -16.62 -10.82 7.48
CA GLU A 107 -17.91 -10.61 8.14
C GLU A 107 -18.59 -11.95 8.48
N VAL A 108 -18.61 -12.89 7.53
CA VAL A 108 -19.16 -14.24 7.73
C VAL A 108 -18.41 -14.98 8.84
N VAL A 109 -17.08 -14.95 8.84
CA VAL A 109 -16.25 -15.57 9.88
C VAL A 109 -16.55 -14.97 11.26
N GLY A 110 -16.62 -13.64 11.36
CA GLY A 110 -16.94 -12.96 12.63
C GLY A 110 -18.34 -13.29 13.14
N ARG A 111 -19.34 -13.39 12.25
CA ARG A 111 -20.71 -13.78 12.59
C ARG A 111 -20.82 -15.24 13.02
N ILE A 112 -20.13 -16.15 12.32
CA ILE A 112 -20.02 -17.57 12.68
C ILE A 112 -19.39 -17.72 14.07
N ASP A 113 -18.32 -16.98 14.35
CA ASP A 113 -17.64 -17.02 15.65
C ASP A 113 -18.57 -16.57 16.79
N ARG A 114 -19.31 -15.47 16.57
CA ARG A 114 -20.29 -14.97 17.55
C ARG A 114 -21.46 -15.93 17.74
N LEU A 115 -21.98 -16.54 16.68
CA LEU A 115 -23.03 -17.56 16.81
C LEU A 115 -22.53 -18.79 17.57
N TRP A 116 -21.29 -19.23 17.32
CA TRP A 116 -20.66 -20.31 18.06
C TRP A 116 -20.49 -19.98 19.54
N SER A 117 -20.02 -18.76 19.87
CA SER A 117 -19.90 -18.33 21.27
C SER A 117 -21.24 -18.27 21.99
N ASP A 118 -22.28 -17.79 21.31
CA ASP A 118 -23.61 -17.69 21.89
C ASP A 118 -24.23 -19.08 22.10
N LEU A 119 -24.02 -20.04 21.19
CA LEU A 119 -24.41 -21.45 21.37
C LEU A 119 -23.68 -22.09 22.55
N ALA A 120 -22.36 -21.87 22.66
CA ALA A 120 -21.56 -22.37 23.76
C ALA A 120 -22.01 -21.78 25.11
N ALA A 121 -22.33 -20.49 25.15
CA ALA A 121 -22.88 -19.82 26.32
C ALA A 121 -24.28 -20.36 26.68
N ALA A 122 -25.16 -20.57 25.70
CA ALA A 122 -26.49 -21.14 25.91
C ALA A 122 -26.45 -22.59 26.40
N LYS A 123 -25.43 -23.36 26.01
CA LYS A 123 -25.15 -24.69 26.57
C LYS A 123 -24.74 -24.58 28.04
N ALA A 124 -23.83 -23.67 28.38
CA ALA A 124 -23.33 -23.52 29.75
C ALA A 124 -24.36 -22.95 30.73
N ALA A 125 -25.18 -21.99 30.29
CA ALA A 125 -26.11 -21.26 31.15
C ALA A 125 -27.37 -22.05 31.50
N GLN A 126 -27.66 -23.18 30.83
CA GLN A 126 -28.92 -23.93 30.91
C GLN A 126 -30.19 -23.10 30.62
N THR A 127 -30.06 -21.82 30.25
CA THR A 127 -31.18 -20.90 30.02
C THR A 127 -31.92 -21.26 28.74
N PRO A 128 -33.26 -21.43 28.77
CA PRO A 128 -34.03 -21.95 27.63
C PRO A 128 -34.21 -20.98 26.46
N SER A 129 -33.69 -19.75 26.55
CA SER A 129 -33.95 -18.71 25.56
C SER A 129 -32.70 -17.99 25.08
N TRP A 130 -32.71 -17.66 23.79
CA TRP A 130 -31.77 -16.74 23.18
C TRP A 130 -32.01 -15.32 23.69
N SER A 131 -30.93 -14.53 23.79
CA SER A 131 -31.10 -13.08 23.83
C SER A 131 -31.69 -12.59 22.49
N PRO A 132 -32.46 -11.48 22.45
CA PRO A 132 -32.99 -10.94 21.21
C PRO A 132 -31.90 -10.68 20.16
N ASP A 133 -30.75 -10.17 20.60
CA ASP A 133 -29.59 -9.89 19.76
C ASP A 133 -28.96 -11.16 19.20
N SER A 134 -28.80 -12.19 20.03
CA SER A 134 -28.24 -13.48 19.60
C SER A 134 -29.17 -14.20 18.64
N LEU A 135 -30.49 -14.14 18.84
CA LEU A 135 -31.46 -14.70 17.91
C LEU A 135 -31.40 -14.01 16.54
N GLN A 136 -31.31 -12.67 16.53
CA GLN A 136 -31.18 -11.91 15.29
C GLN A 136 -29.83 -12.20 14.59
N ASN A 137 -28.74 -12.30 15.36
CA ASN A 137 -27.43 -12.68 14.84
C ASN A 137 -27.47 -14.11 14.26
N ALA A 138 -28.11 -15.06 14.93
CA ALA A 138 -28.27 -16.43 14.46
C ALA A 138 -29.03 -16.51 13.13
N LYS A 139 -30.19 -15.82 13.04
CA LYS A 139 -30.99 -15.76 11.80
C LYS A 139 -30.22 -15.13 10.63
N SER A 140 -29.53 -14.02 10.88
CA SER A 140 -28.72 -13.36 9.84
C SER A 140 -27.54 -14.21 9.38
N THR A 141 -26.90 -14.93 10.30
CA THR A 141 -25.80 -15.86 10.00
C THR A 141 -26.30 -17.04 9.16
N MET A 142 -27.46 -17.60 9.49
CA MET A 142 -28.09 -18.66 8.69
C MET A 142 -28.42 -18.21 7.26
N ALA A 143 -29.00 -17.02 7.10
CA ALA A 143 -29.28 -16.46 5.77
C ALA A 143 -28.01 -16.24 4.93
N LEU A 144 -26.88 -15.89 5.56
CA LEU A 144 -25.58 -15.78 4.89
C LEU A 144 -25.01 -17.15 4.51
N LEU A 145 -25.07 -18.11 5.44
CA LEU A 145 -24.64 -19.49 5.26
C LEU A 145 -25.39 -20.16 4.09
N GLU A 146 -26.70 -19.97 3.98
CA GLU A 146 -27.51 -20.48 2.86
C GLU A 146 -27.05 -19.94 1.49
N ARG A 147 -26.65 -18.67 1.42
CA ARG A 147 -26.15 -18.06 0.18
C ARG A 147 -24.81 -18.60 -0.27
N LEU A 148 -23.98 -19.06 0.67
CA LEU A 148 -22.61 -19.50 0.37
C LEU A 148 -22.54 -20.88 -0.27
N SER A 149 -23.66 -21.61 -0.41
CA SER A 149 -23.74 -22.99 -0.96
C SER A 149 -22.81 -24.02 -0.27
N ALA A 150 -22.11 -23.62 0.79
CA ALA A 150 -21.05 -24.39 1.43
C ALA A 150 -21.57 -25.39 2.47
N LEU A 151 -22.87 -25.34 2.81
CA LEU A 151 -23.46 -26.28 3.75
C LEU A 151 -24.05 -27.48 3.03
N THR A 152 -23.63 -28.64 3.50
CA THR A 152 -24.33 -29.90 3.23
C THR A 152 -25.75 -29.86 3.82
N GLU A 153 -26.66 -30.64 3.24
CA GLU A 153 -28.06 -30.70 3.69
C GLU A 153 -28.18 -31.11 5.16
N SER A 154 -27.34 -32.05 5.61
CA SER A 154 -27.29 -32.49 7.02
C SER A 154 -26.83 -31.40 7.98
N GLN A 155 -25.85 -30.57 7.61
CA GLN A 155 -25.41 -29.45 8.43
C GLN A 155 -26.50 -28.39 8.55
N ARG A 156 -27.25 -28.15 7.46
CA ARG A 156 -28.37 -27.20 7.46
C ARG A 156 -29.49 -27.67 8.37
N GLU A 157 -29.87 -28.93 8.29
CA GLU A 157 -30.87 -29.53 9.15
C GLU A 157 -30.47 -29.46 10.63
N THR A 158 -29.21 -29.80 10.93
CA THR A 158 -28.65 -29.70 12.29
C THR A 158 -28.71 -28.27 12.83
N LEU A 159 -28.31 -27.28 12.03
CA LEU A 159 -28.34 -25.87 12.46
C LEU A 159 -29.76 -25.33 12.61
N ASN A 160 -30.68 -25.70 11.71
CA ASN A 160 -32.09 -25.32 11.80
C ASN A 160 -32.75 -25.88 13.06
N ALA A 161 -32.33 -27.07 13.53
CA ALA A 161 -32.82 -27.64 14.79
C ALA A 161 -32.37 -26.87 16.04
N CYS A 162 -31.40 -25.95 15.91
CA CYS A 162 -30.88 -25.14 17.02
C CYS A 162 -31.38 -23.69 17.06
N ILE A 163 -32.14 -23.26 16.04
CA ILE A 163 -32.67 -21.90 15.95
C ILE A 163 -34.19 -22.00 15.71
N PRO A 164 -35.04 -21.87 16.75
CA PRO A 164 -34.73 -21.49 18.14
C PRO A 164 -34.09 -22.63 18.98
N LEU A 165 -33.56 -22.29 20.16
CA LEU A 165 -32.92 -23.25 21.08
C LEU A 165 -33.86 -24.44 21.38
N PRO A 166 -33.37 -25.68 21.29
CA PRO A 166 -34.18 -26.86 21.60
C PRO A 166 -34.54 -26.87 23.08
N SER A 167 -35.74 -27.37 23.40
CA SER A 167 -36.24 -27.58 24.75
C SER A 167 -36.46 -29.07 25.02
N GLY A 168 -36.51 -29.47 26.30
CA GLY A 168 -36.73 -30.86 26.69
C GLY A 168 -35.45 -31.68 26.94
N THR A 169 -35.61 -32.99 27.00
CA THR A 169 -34.57 -33.96 27.42
C THR A 169 -33.43 -34.12 26.41
N GLU A 170 -33.69 -33.87 25.13
CA GLU A 170 -32.70 -33.99 24.06
C GLU A 170 -31.88 -32.71 23.84
N ARG A 171 -32.21 -31.64 24.56
CA ARG A 171 -31.62 -30.31 24.38
C ARG A 171 -30.09 -30.34 24.37
N GLU A 172 -29.49 -31.05 25.32
CA GLU A 172 -28.03 -31.07 25.47
C GLU A 172 -27.34 -31.78 24.30
N ALA A 173 -27.92 -32.90 23.83
CA ALA A 173 -27.41 -33.64 22.68
C ALA A 173 -27.53 -32.81 21.39
N THR A 174 -28.67 -32.17 21.16
CA THR A 174 -28.90 -31.31 19.99
C THR A 174 -27.99 -30.09 20.01
N LEU A 175 -27.84 -29.42 21.16
CA LEU A 175 -26.91 -28.29 21.29
C LEU A 175 -25.47 -28.70 21.04
N GLN A 176 -25.05 -29.87 21.53
CA GLN A 176 -23.71 -30.39 21.29
C GLN A 176 -23.46 -30.62 19.78
N ALA A 177 -24.41 -31.25 19.09
CA ALA A 177 -24.33 -31.46 17.64
C ALA A 177 -24.20 -30.14 16.86
N CYS A 178 -24.91 -29.09 17.29
CA CYS A 178 -24.82 -27.77 16.67
C CYS A 178 -23.49 -27.07 16.94
N VAL A 179 -22.96 -27.15 18.17
CA VAL A 179 -21.65 -26.59 18.51
C VAL A 179 -20.55 -27.26 17.69
N ASP A 180 -20.60 -28.58 17.52
CA ASP A 180 -19.63 -29.36 16.74
C ASP A 180 -19.72 -29.06 15.23
N THR A 181 -20.94 -28.90 14.72
CA THR A 181 -21.20 -28.49 13.33
C THR A 181 -20.65 -27.09 13.06
N MET A 182 -20.94 -26.14 13.94
CA MET A 182 -20.42 -24.76 13.86
C MET A 182 -18.90 -24.70 13.97
N ALA A 183 -18.29 -25.51 14.83
CA ALA A 183 -16.83 -25.60 14.94
C ALA A 183 -16.18 -26.10 13.64
N THR A 184 -16.83 -27.03 12.95
CA THR A 184 -16.37 -27.54 11.64
C THR A 184 -16.50 -26.48 10.55
N LEU A 185 -17.64 -25.79 10.48
CA LEU A 185 -17.85 -24.67 9.55
C LEU A 185 -16.88 -23.52 9.79
N ARG A 186 -16.61 -23.20 11.06
CA ARG A 186 -15.61 -22.21 11.47
C ARG A 186 -14.24 -22.55 10.90
N ARG A 187 -13.74 -23.78 11.10
CA ARG A 187 -12.44 -24.20 10.57
C ARG A 187 -12.38 -24.12 9.05
N ALA A 188 -13.43 -24.57 8.37
CA ALA A 188 -13.52 -24.49 6.91
C ALA A 188 -13.48 -23.04 6.40
N ALA A 189 -14.24 -22.14 7.05
CA ALA A 189 -14.27 -20.71 6.70
C ALA A 189 -12.90 -20.04 6.92
N PHE A 190 -12.21 -20.36 8.02
CA PHE A 190 -10.85 -19.86 8.28
C PHE A 190 -9.79 -20.38 7.28
N GLN A 191 -9.88 -21.64 6.87
CA GLN A 191 -8.97 -22.21 5.87
C GLN A 191 -9.19 -21.61 4.47
N ALA A 192 -10.47 -21.37 4.11
CA ALA A 192 -10.83 -20.73 2.86
C ALA A 192 -10.33 -19.28 2.78
N THR A 193 -10.49 -18.52 3.85
CA THR A 193 -10.02 -17.12 3.94
C THR A 193 -8.50 -16.99 3.93
N GLY A 194 -7.79 -17.81 4.69
CA GLY A 194 -6.32 -17.71 4.79
C GLY A 194 -5.59 -17.98 3.47
N SER A 195 -6.08 -18.93 2.67
CA SER A 195 -5.44 -19.32 1.40
C SER A 195 -5.68 -18.30 0.28
N THR A 196 -6.90 -17.79 0.14
CA THR A 196 -7.25 -16.83 -0.92
C THR A 196 -6.68 -15.44 -0.66
N ALA A 197 -6.65 -14.99 0.60
CA ALA A 197 -6.13 -13.67 0.95
C ALA A 197 -4.62 -13.55 0.69
N ALA A 198 -3.86 -14.59 1.03
CA ALA A 198 -2.42 -14.63 0.80
C ALA A 198 -2.09 -14.63 -0.71
N GLN A 199 -2.85 -15.37 -1.51
CA GLN A 199 -2.66 -15.43 -2.96
C GLN A 199 -2.97 -14.09 -3.65
N THR A 200 -4.11 -13.48 -3.30
CA THR A 200 -4.51 -12.18 -3.87
C THR A 200 -3.59 -11.04 -3.44
N ALA A 201 -3.13 -11.02 -2.19
CA ALA A 201 -2.11 -10.07 -1.74
C ALA A 201 -0.77 -10.27 -2.46
N GLY A 202 -0.36 -11.51 -2.70
CA GLY A 202 0.85 -11.85 -3.47
C GLY A 202 0.79 -11.34 -4.91
N GLU A 203 -0.30 -11.63 -5.63
CA GLU A 203 -0.48 -11.15 -7.01
C GLU A 203 -0.50 -9.63 -7.11
N LEU A 204 -1.11 -8.95 -6.13
CA LEU A 204 -1.12 -7.48 -6.10
C LEU A 204 0.28 -6.91 -5.85
N ALA A 205 1.03 -7.49 -4.90
CA ALA A 205 2.39 -7.08 -4.60
C ALA A 205 3.30 -7.27 -5.82
N ASP A 206 3.16 -8.39 -6.55
CA ASP A 206 3.93 -8.67 -7.76
C ASP A 206 3.62 -7.67 -8.89
N ARG A 207 2.35 -7.30 -9.08
CA ARG A 207 1.96 -6.29 -10.09
C ARG A 207 2.51 -4.91 -9.75
N VAL A 208 2.44 -4.51 -8.48
CA VAL A 208 3.01 -3.23 -8.02
C VAL A 208 4.53 -3.22 -8.19
N ASN A 209 5.20 -4.33 -7.88
CA ASN A 209 6.63 -4.45 -8.05
C ASN A 209 7.05 -4.41 -9.53
N ALA A 210 6.30 -5.07 -10.41
CA ALA A 210 6.50 -5.02 -11.86
C ALA A 210 6.34 -3.60 -12.42
N GLN A 211 5.31 -2.86 -11.98
CA GLN A 211 5.11 -1.46 -12.38
C GLN A 211 6.24 -0.55 -11.91
N ARG A 212 6.70 -0.69 -10.67
CA ARG A 212 7.84 0.08 -10.15
C ARG A 212 9.11 -0.17 -10.97
N LYS A 213 9.37 -1.42 -11.35
CA LYS A 213 10.53 -1.77 -12.18
C LYS A 213 10.45 -1.12 -13.56
N SER A 214 9.29 -1.21 -14.22
CA SER A 214 9.07 -0.57 -15.53
C SER A 214 9.24 0.95 -15.48
N LEU A 215 8.79 1.61 -14.40
CA LEU A 215 8.98 3.05 -14.20
C LEU A 215 10.44 3.41 -14.00
N HIS A 216 11.16 2.64 -13.20
CA HIS A 216 12.58 2.87 -12.96
C HIS A 216 13.41 2.73 -14.24
N ASP A 217 13.13 1.70 -15.04
CA ASP A 217 13.84 1.47 -16.31
C ASP A 217 13.56 2.61 -17.32
N PHE A 218 12.31 3.08 -17.39
CA PHE A 218 11.95 4.26 -18.17
C PHE A 218 12.70 5.52 -17.71
N TRP A 219 12.78 5.76 -16.39
CA TRP A 219 13.51 6.90 -15.84
C TRP A 219 15.01 6.85 -16.13
N LEU A 220 15.61 5.65 -16.06
CA LEU A 220 17.02 5.47 -16.35
C LEU A 220 17.34 5.79 -17.82
N GLN A 221 16.47 5.35 -18.74
CA GLN A 221 16.58 5.67 -20.16
C GLN A 221 16.40 7.16 -20.45
N ALA A 222 15.40 7.78 -19.83
CA ALA A 222 15.15 9.22 -19.97
C ALA A 222 16.34 10.04 -19.43
N ALA A 223 16.89 9.66 -18.28
CA ALA A 223 18.05 10.31 -17.69
C ALA A 223 19.29 10.21 -18.59
N GLN A 224 19.56 9.04 -19.17
CA GLN A 224 20.67 8.87 -20.12
C GLN A 224 20.53 9.79 -21.33
N LEU A 225 19.33 9.87 -21.90
CA LEU A 225 19.08 10.68 -23.09
C LEU A 225 19.23 12.18 -22.81
N ILE A 226 18.78 12.64 -21.64
CA ILE A 226 18.97 14.02 -21.19
C ILE A 226 20.45 14.28 -20.92
N LEU A 227 21.11 13.42 -20.15
CA LEU A 227 22.50 13.62 -19.74
C LEU A 227 23.43 13.64 -20.96
N LEU A 228 23.21 12.77 -21.95
CA LEU A 228 24.00 12.78 -23.19
C LEU A 228 23.79 14.06 -24.02
N ASN A 229 22.53 14.48 -24.17
CA ASN A 229 22.19 15.66 -24.99
C ASN A 229 22.55 16.99 -24.33
N LEU A 230 22.64 17.04 -23.00
CA LEU A 230 22.95 18.26 -22.25
C LEU A 230 24.46 18.38 -21.96
N LEU A 231 25.16 17.25 -21.81
CA LEU A 231 26.60 17.23 -21.53
C LEU A 231 27.42 17.73 -22.72
N LEU A 232 27.08 17.36 -23.96
CA LEU A 232 27.82 17.80 -25.16
C LEU A 232 27.82 19.34 -25.34
N PRO A 233 26.66 20.03 -25.32
CA PRO A 233 26.61 21.48 -25.39
C PRO A 233 27.32 22.17 -24.21
N LEU A 234 27.23 21.59 -23.01
CA LEU A 234 27.84 22.16 -21.81
C LEU A 234 29.37 22.03 -21.84
N LEU A 235 29.90 20.90 -22.30
CA LEU A 235 31.33 20.67 -22.50
C LEU A 235 31.86 21.56 -23.64
N THR A 236 31.08 21.73 -24.70
CA THR A 236 31.40 22.66 -25.80
C THR A 236 31.46 24.11 -25.31
N ALA A 237 30.51 24.54 -24.48
CA ALA A 237 30.52 25.87 -23.89
C ALA A 237 31.71 26.08 -22.93
N LEU A 238 32.05 25.08 -22.12
CA LEU A 238 33.22 25.12 -21.23
C LEU A 238 34.54 25.18 -22.00
N LEU A 239 34.70 24.36 -23.04
CA LEU A 239 35.89 24.39 -23.90
C LEU A 239 36.00 25.75 -24.61
N GLY A 240 34.90 26.27 -25.15
CA GLY A 240 34.87 27.60 -25.76
C GLY A 240 35.27 28.71 -24.79
N TYR A 241 34.84 28.62 -23.53
CA TYR A 241 35.26 29.55 -22.47
C TYR A 241 36.76 29.45 -22.16
N VAL A 242 37.29 28.24 -21.96
CA VAL A 242 38.71 28.02 -21.63
C VAL A 242 39.63 28.45 -22.77
N PHE A 243 39.30 28.12 -24.02
CA PHE A 243 40.11 28.55 -25.17
C PHE A 243 39.97 30.05 -25.45
N GLY A 244 38.79 30.63 -25.20
CA GLY A 244 38.56 32.06 -25.36
C GLY A 244 39.35 32.93 -24.36
N THR A 245 39.56 32.46 -23.13
CA THR A 245 40.32 33.22 -22.12
C THR A 245 41.84 33.22 -22.38
N GLN A 246 42.40 32.17 -22.98
CA GLN A 246 43.85 32.11 -23.27
C GLN A 246 44.30 33.06 -24.38
N GLN A 247 43.47 33.32 -25.39
CA GLN A 247 43.81 34.26 -26.48
C GLN A 247 43.83 35.72 -26.05
N VAL A 248 43.14 36.08 -24.97
CA VAL A 248 43.15 37.44 -24.42
C VAL A 248 44.43 37.69 -23.62
N SER A 249 44.96 36.66 -22.96
CA SER A 249 46.17 36.79 -22.14
C SER A 249 47.46 36.95 -22.97
N THR A 250 47.52 36.37 -24.18
CA THR A 250 48.69 36.47 -25.08
C THR A 250 48.76 37.75 -25.91
N LYS A 251 47.70 38.55 -25.93
CA LYS A 251 47.68 39.87 -26.61
C LYS A 251 48.02 41.05 -25.69
N ALA A 252 48.21 40.78 -24.40
CA ALA A 252 48.52 41.79 -23.38
C ALA A 252 50.02 41.84 -23.00
N GLU A 253 50.84 41.01 -23.66
CA GLU A 253 52.31 41.05 -23.65
C GLU A 253 52.82 41.67 -24.95
#